data_AF-A0A8B6Y648-F1
#
_entry.id   AF-A0A8B6Y648-F1
#
_cell.length_a   1.000
_cell.length_b   1.000
_cell.length_c   1.000
_cell.angle_alpha   90.00
_cell.angle_beta   90.00
_cell.angle_gamma   90.00
#
_symmetry.space_group_name_H-M   'P 1'
#
loop_
_entity.id
_entity.type
_entity.pdbx_description
1 polymer ?
#
loop_
_entity_poly.entity_id
_entity_poly.type
_entity_poly.pdbx_seq_one_letter_code
_entity_poly.pdbx_strand_id
1 'polypeptide(L)'
;MEECEFKEHFRVNRNTFNFLVNELHPHLGKTTTTMREPISVVKRVTVALHYLASCEEYRVVTSLFGIGKSTANLIVYEFINAVNDILLPKYVKFPLSVENLNKHSRDFEAILGFPQCIGAVDGRHIPISAPKDQAISYYNYKGWYSIVLFAVVDCRYRFIYTSVGSPGRNNDSYILQNSSLKATLELNLFNKCCKDSLVPLCLIGDSVFPLTLHLLKPYPENLVLSEIQKNFNKILCGARRVVENAFGRVKARFRVVCKRMECDINFATRIVNACVTLHNICKYYDDIIIIESLMHHHYDSLALGTMDQE
;
A
#
# COMPACT_ATOMS: atom_id res chain seq x y z
N MET A 1 15.81 -25.64 0.84
CA MET A 1 14.55 -24.92 0.64
C MET A 1 14.43 -24.60 -0.84
N GLU A 2 13.46 -25.18 -1.51
CA GLU A 2 13.15 -24.90 -2.92
C GLU A 2 12.64 -23.46 -3.11
N GLU A 3 12.62 -22.92 -4.34
CA GLU A 3 12.18 -21.53 -4.59
C GLU A 3 10.70 -21.31 -4.19
N CYS A 4 9.83 -22.29 -4.47
CA CYS A 4 8.42 -22.23 -4.08
C CYS A 4 8.25 -22.16 -2.56
N GLU A 5 8.93 -23.04 -1.84
CA GLU A 5 8.92 -23.09 -0.38
C GLU A 5 9.49 -21.79 0.22
N PHE A 6 10.57 -21.24 -0.35
CA PHE A 6 11.13 -19.96 0.05
C PHE A 6 10.11 -18.82 -0.10
N LYS A 7 9.42 -18.79 -1.23
CA LYS A 7 8.41 -17.77 -1.52
C LYS A 7 7.17 -17.91 -0.66
N GLU A 8 6.79 -19.11 -0.24
CA GLU A 8 5.66 -19.31 0.69
C GLU A 8 5.96 -18.74 2.08
N HIS A 9 7.17 -18.95 2.58
CA HIS A 9 7.59 -18.48 3.90
C HIS A 9 7.87 -16.97 3.94
N PHE A 10 8.56 -16.44 2.92
CA PHE A 10 9.04 -15.05 2.95
C PHE A 10 8.27 -14.10 2.02
N ARG A 11 7.39 -14.63 1.16
CA ARG A 11 6.52 -13.89 0.22
C ARG A 11 7.29 -13.01 -0.78
N VAL A 12 8.58 -13.30 -0.91
CA VAL A 12 9.53 -12.74 -1.87
C VAL A 12 10.37 -13.85 -2.50
N ASN A 13 10.84 -13.65 -3.73
CA ASN A 13 11.80 -14.51 -4.40
C ASN A 13 13.23 -14.25 -3.91
N ARG A 14 14.16 -15.15 -4.24
CA ARG A 14 15.55 -15.03 -3.79
C ARG A 14 16.25 -13.78 -4.32
N ASN A 15 15.94 -13.34 -5.53
CA ASN A 15 16.55 -12.14 -6.12
C ASN A 15 16.20 -10.89 -5.31
N THR A 16 14.91 -10.71 -4.99
CA THR A 16 14.41 -9.63 -4.14
C THR A 16 14.99 -9.74 -2.74
N PHE A 17 15.05 -10.95 -2.18
CA PHE A 17 15.64 -11.18 -0.86
C PHE A 17 17.12 -10.76 -0.81
N ASN A 18 17.93 -11.21 -1.77
CA ASN A 18 19.36 -10.88 -1.83
C ASN A 18 19.58 -9.38 -2.01
N PHE A 19 18.75 -8.73 -2.84
CA PHE A 19 18.74 -7.27 -2.95
C PHE A 19 18.50 -6.61 -1.59
N LEU A 20 17.47 -7.01 -0.84
CA LEU A 20 17.16 -6.46 0.47
C LEU A 20 18.30 -6.67 1.48
N VAL A 21 18.91 -7.85 1.48
CA VAL A 21 20.07 -8.15 2.34
C VAL A 21 21.22 -7.21 2.04
N ASN A 22 21.58 -7.03 0.77
CA ASN A 22 22.71 -6.19 0.36
C ASN A 22 22.45 -4.71 0.67
N GLU A 23 21.27 -4.21 0.31
CA GLU A 23 20.93 -2.79 0.45
C GLU A 23 20.76 -2.38 1.92
N LEU A 24 20.27 -3.28 2.77
CA LEU A 24 20.07 -3.03 4.21
C LEU A 24 21.27 -3.45 5.08
N HIS A 25 22.28 -4.10 4.50
CA HIS A 25 23.47 -4.58 5.23
C HIS A 25 24.13 -3.49 6.07
N PRO A 26 24.36 -2.25 5.58
CA PRO A 26 25.03 -1.22 6.37
C PRO A 26 24.27 -0.81 7.65
N HIS A 27 22.95 -1.02 7.69
CA HIS A 27 22.10 -0.59 8.81
C HIS A 27 21.74 -1.75 9.75
N LEU A 28 21.66 -2.97 9.21
CA LEU A 28 21.33 -4.18 9.98
C LEU A 28 22.57 -4.96 10.41
N GLY A 29 23.74 -4.66 9.84
CA GLY A 29 25.01 -5.21 10.27
C GLY A 29 25.28 -4.86 11.74
N LYS A 30 25.76 -5.83 12.51
CA LYS A 30 26.26 -5.60 13.88
C LYS A 30 27.71 -6.09 13.93
N THR A 31 28.50 -5.45 14.78
CA THR A 31 29.92 -5.79 14.96
C THR A 31 30.06 -7.04 15.83
N THR A 32 31.00 -7.90 15.46
CA THR A 32 31.43 -9.02 16.31
C THR A 32 32.05 -8.49 17.58
N THR A 33 31.58 -8.99 18.72
CA THR A 33 32.18 -8.68 20.02
C THR A 33 32.93 -9.91 20.53
N THR A 34 33.84 -9.70 21.48
CA THR A 34 34.60 -10.78 22.11
C THR A 34 33.71 -11.85 22.76
N MET A 35 32.48 -11.49 23.14
CA MET A 35 31.57 -12.37 23.89
C MET A 35 30.64 -13.19 23.00
N ARG A 36 30.28 -12.71 21.81
CA ARG A 36 29.33 -13.39 20.91
C ARG A 36 29.41 -12.91 19.48
N GLU A 37 29.17 -13.82 18.56
CA GLU A 37 28.89 -13.47 17.17
C GLU A 37 27.47 -12.87 17.03
N PRO A 38 27.30 -11.80 16.23
CA PRO A 38 26.01 -11.20 16.00
C PRO A 38 25.16 -12.06 15.08
N ILE A 39 23.84 -11.91 15.18
CA ILE A 39 22.91 -12.52 14.22
C ILE A 39 23.17 -11.90 12.85
N SER A 40 23.49 -12.74 11.86
CA SER A 40 23.81 -12.30 10.49
C SER A 40 22.68 -11.50 9.86
N VAL A 41 23.01 -10.53 9.00
CA VAL A 41 22.02 -9.71 8.29
C VAL A 41 21.02 -10.57 7.54
N VAL A 42 21.49 -11.64 6.89
CA VAL A 42 20.63 -12.63 6.22
C VAL A 42 19.55 -13.12 7.18
N LYS A 43 19.94 -13.68 8.34
CA LYS A 43 18.98 -14.20 9.32
C LYS A 43 18.04 -13.12 9.87
N ARG A 44 18.54 -11.89 10.04
CA ARG A 44 17.74 -10.74 10.48
C ARG A 44 16.65 -10.36 9.46
N VAL A 45 17.00 -10.29 8.18
CA VAL A 45 16.05 -10.04 7.08
C VAL A 45 15.05 -11.19 6.98
N THR A 46 15.50 -12.44 7.11
CA THR A 46 14.62 -13.63 7.14
C THR A 46 13.56 -13.55 8.25
N VAL A 47 13.98 -13.24 9.48
CA VAL A 47 13.06 -13.09 10.63
C VAL A 47 12.03 -12.00 10.37
N ALA A 48 12.47 -10.84 9.86
CA ALA A 48 11.58 -9.72 9.64
C ALA A 48 10.57 -9.99 8.51
N LEU A 49 11.02 -10.55 7.38
CA LEU A 49 10.12 -10.91 6.28
C LEU A 49 9.12 -11.98 6.70
N HIS A 50 9.57 -13.02 7.43
CA HIS A 50 8.68 -14.05 7.96
C HIS A 50 7.60 -13.44 8.86
N TYR A 51 7.98 -12.54 9.77
CA TYR A 51 7.02 -11.84 10.64
C TYR A 51 5.97 -11.05 9.84
N LEU A 52 6.40 -10.28 8.83
CA LEU A 52 5.48 -9.51 7.99
C LEU A 52 4.55 -10.42 7.16
N ALA A 53 5.06 -11.57 6.71
CA ALA A 53 4.40 -12.53 5.82
C ALA A 53 3.41 -13.47 6.53
N SER A 54 3.79 -14.05 7.67
CA SER A 54 3.06 -15.16 8.30
C SER A 54 1.95 -14.73 9.25
N CYS A 55 1.99 -13.49 9.76
CA CYS A 55 1.06 -12.99 10.78
C CYS A 55 1.15 -13.70 12.15
N GLU A 56 2.18 -14.52 12.33
CA GLU A 56 2.39 -15.31 13.53
C GLU A 56 2.74 -14.45 14.73
N GLU A 57 2.49 -15.00 15.92
CA GLU A 57 2.97 -14.37 17.15
C GLU A 57 4.48 -14.53 17.29
N TYR A 58 5.12 -13.56 17.95
CA TYR A 58 6.55 -13.60 18.21
C TYR A 58 7.02 -14.91 18.85
N ARG A 59 6.19 -15.58 19.66
CA ARG A 59 6.54 -16.88 20.26
C ARG A 59 6.85 -17.94 19.21
N VAL A 60 6.07 -17.99 18.13
CA VAL A 60 6.26 -18.93 17.02
C VAL A 60 7.51 -18.54 16.23
N VAL A 61 7.66 -17.26 15.88
CA VAL A 61 8.84 -16.73 15.18
C VAL A 61 10.12 -17.03 15.96
N THR A 62 10.13 -16.81 17.27
CA THR A 62 11.29 -17.07 18.13
C THR A 62 11.67 -18.54 18.18
N SER A 63 10.67 -19.43 18.21
CA SER A 63 10.89 -20.88 18.21
C SER A 63 11.45 -21.34 16.87
N LEU A 64 10.94 -20.82 15.75
CA LEU A 64 11.37 -21.17 14.41
C LEU A 64 12.82 -20.77 14.14
N PHE A 65 13.22 -19.57 14.58
CA PHE A 65 14.56 -19.03 14.31
C PHE A 65 15.57 -19.24 15.44
N GLY A 66 15.15 -19.81 16.59
CA GLY A 66 16.02 -20.02 17.76
C GLY A 66 16.59 -18.72 18.31
N ILE A 67 15.76 -17.68 18.45
CA ILE A 67 16.16 -16.35 18.95
C ILE A 67 15.28 -15.89 20.10
N GLY A 68 15.80 -15.09 21.02
CA GLY A 68 15.02 -14.54 22.12
C GLY A 68 13.91 -13.58 21.64
N LYS A 69 12.78 -13.51 22.36
CA LYS A 69 11.63 -12.64 22.02
C LYS A 69 12.00 -11.16 21.90
N SER A 70 12.80 -10.65 22.84
CA SER A 70 13.29 -9.26 22.79
C SER A 70 14.16 -9.02 21.56
N THR A 71 15.02 -9.99 21.22
CA THR A 71 15.87 -9.92 20.03
C THR A 71 15.07 -9.95 18.73
N ALA A 72 14.05 -10.81 18.63
CA ALA A 72 13.17 -10.86 17.47
C ALA A 72 12.43 -9.53 17.26
N ASN A 73 11.87 -8.94 18.33
CA ASN A 73 11.23 -7.63 18.29
C ASN A 73 12.20 -6.54 17.82
N LEU A 74 13.41 -6.50 18.37
CA LEU A 74 14.44 -5.54 17.98
C LEU A 74 14.83 -5.70 16.50
N ILE A 75 14.97 -6.94 16.01
CA ILE A 75 15.27 -7.21 14.61
C ILE A 75 14.18 -6.67 13.69
N VAL A 76 12.91 -6.98 13.99
CA VAL A 76 11.76 -6.50 13.22
C VAL A 76 11.70 -4.97 13.24
N TYR A 77 11.89 -4.35 14.40
CA TYR A 77 11.93 -2.91 14.58
C TYR A 77 13.03 -2.24 13.74
N GLU A 78 14.29 -2.71 13.85
CA GLU A 78 15.41 -2.17 13.07
C GLU A 78 15.20 -2.37 11.56
N PHE A 79 14.69 -3.52 11.14
CA PHE A 79 14.39 -3.81 9.73
C PHE A 79 13.34 -2.86 9.17
N ILE A 80 12.18 -2.72 9.84
CA ILE A 80 11.10 -1.82 9.41
C ILE A 80 11.62 -0.40 9.30
N ASN A 81 12.41 0.05 10.28
CA ASN A 81 12.97 1.39 10.25
C ASN A 81 13.92 1.59 9.08
N ALA A 82 14.85 0.66 8.86
CA ALA A 82 15.77 0.72 7.74
C ALA A 82 15.04 0.75 6.38
N VAL A 83 13.97 -0.04 6.20
CA VAL A 83 13.13 0.01 4.99
C VAL A 83 12.50 1.39 4.81
N ASN A 84 11.93 1.96 5.88
CA ASN A 84 11.28 3.27 5.82
C ASN A 84 12.29 4.40 5.53
N ASP A 85 13.47 4.36 6.12
CA ASP A 85 14.41 5.47 6.05
C ASP A 85 15.22 5.44 4.74
N ILE A 86 15.48 4.25 4.19
CA ILE A 86 16.37 4.05 3.03
C ILE A 86 15.57 3.77 1.75
N LEU A 87 14.56 2.90 1.82
CA LEU A 87 13.92 2.33 0.65
C LEU A 87 12.62 3.04 0.28
N LEU A 88 11.81 3.46 1.26
CA LEU A 88 10.55 4.16 1.01
C LEU A 88 10.75 5.39 0.10
N PRO A 89 11.73 6.30 0.32
CA PRO A 89 11.91 7.47 -0.55
C PRO A 89 12.38 7.11 -1.97
N LYS A 90 13.00 5.94 -2.15
CA LYS A 90 13.48 5.44 -3.46
C LYS A 90 12.37 4.80 -4.27
N TYR A 91 11.48 4.05 -3.61
CA TYR A 91 10.52 3.17 -4.28
C TYR A 91 9.06 3.65 -4.24
N VAL A 92 8.71 4.59 -3.36
CA VAL A 92 7.38 5.21 -3.31
C VAL A 92 7.55 6.71 -3.56
N LYS A 93 7.54 7.09 -4.85
CA LYS A 93 7.78 8.47 -5.27
C LYS A 93 6.76 8.90 -6.32
N PHE A 94 6.21 10.09 -6.10
CA PHE A 94 5.28 10.68 -7.04
C PHE A 94 6.04 11.21 -8.27
N PRO A 95 5.55 10.97 -9.49
CA PRO A 95 6.24 11.39 -10.72
C PRO A 95 6.10 12.90 -10.93
N LEU A 96 7.00 13.70 -10.34
CA LEU A 96 6.90 15.17 -10.40
C LEU A 96 7.46 15.81 -11.69
N SER A 97 7.98 15.04 -12.64
CA SER A 97 8.44 15.58 -13.93
C SER A 97 7.37 15.44 -15.01
N VAL A 98 7.26 16.45 -15.89
CA VAL A 98 6.32 16.46 -17.03
C VAL A 98 6.47 15.21 -17.90
N GLU A 99 7.71 14.77 -18.15
CA GLU A 99 7.98 13.54 -18.91
C GLU A 99 7.39 12.29 -18.21
N ASN A 100 7.62 12.14 -16.91
CA ASN A 100 7.11 10.99 -16.16
C ASN A 100 5.58 11.05 -16.04
N LEU A 101 4.99 12.23 -15.81
CA LEU A 101 3.53 12.40 -15.79
C LEU A 101 2.90 11.97 -17.12
N ASN A 102 3.44 12.44 -18.24
CA ASN A 102 2.97 12.05 -19.58
C ASN A 102 3.15 10.55 -19.83
N LYS A 103 4.27 9.96 -19.37
CA LYS A 103 4.49 8.52 -19.46
C LYS A 103 3.44 7.74 -18.67
N HIS A 104 3.19 8.12 -17.42
CA HIS A 104 2.17 7.50 -16.58
C HIS A 104 0.78 7.60 -17.22
N SER A 105 0.43 8.77 -17.77
CA SER A 105 -0.83 8.98 -18.51
C SER A 105 -0.99 8.04 -19.69
N ARG A 106 0.01 7.97 -20.58
CA ARG A 106 0.00 7.06 -21.73
C ARG A 106 -0.08 5.59 -21.32
N ASP A 107 0.69 5.19 -20.31
CA ASP A 107 0.67 3.82 -19.81
C ASP A 107 -0.70 3.48 -19.19
N PHE A 108 -1.34 4.43 -18.49
CA PHE A 108 -2.66 4.24 -17.90
C PHE A 108 -3.74 4.10 -18.98
N GLU A 109 -3.69 4.93 -20.02
CA GLU A 109 -4.58 4.83 -21.17
C GLU A 109 -4.39 3.50 -21.91
N ALA A 110 -3.14 3.12 -22.19
CA ALA A 110 -2.83 1.89 -22.92
C ALA A 110 -3.23 0.61 -22.16
N ILE A 111 -3.10 0.60 -20.83
CA ILE A 111 -3.36 -0.60 -20.01
C ILE A 111 -4.81 -0.65 -19.51
N LEU A 112 -5.37 0.49 -19.09
CA LEU A 112 -6.68 0.57 -18.42
C LEU A 112 -7.74 1.29 -19.25
N GLY A 113 -7.39 1.84 -20.42
CA GLY A 113 -8.34 2.48 -21.34
C GLY A 113 -8.87 3.83 -20.84
N PHE A 114 -8.20 4.47 -19.88
CA PHE A 114 -8.64 5.76 -19.33
C PHE A 114 -7.60 6.86 -19.67
N PRO A 115 -7.93 7.81 -20.57
CA PRO A 115 -7.00 8.86 -20.99
C PRO A 115 -6.75 9.89 -19.89
N GLN A 116 -5.64 10.61 -19.98
CA GLN A 116 -5.29 11.72 -19.08
C GLN A 116 -5.25 11.39 -17.58
N CYS A 117 -5.16 10.10 -17.22
CA CYS A 117 -5.10 9.66 -15.84
C CYS A 117 -3.72 9.12 -15.50
N ILE A 118 -3.12 9.55 -14.38
CA ILE A 118 -1.79 9.08 -13.96
C ILE A 118 -1.84 7.98 -12.89
N GLY A 119 -3.01 7.77 -12.27
CA GLY A 119 -3.18 6.85 -11.16
C GLY A 119 -4.56 6.92 -10.52
N ALA A 120 -4.88 5.89 -9.75
CA ALA A 120 -6.10 5.81 -8.94
C ALA A 120 -5.77 6.08 -7.46
N VAL A 121 -6.62 6.84 -6.78
CA VAL A 121 -6.50 7.19 -5.35
C VAL A 121 -7.60 6.51 -4.55
N ASP A 122 -7.24 5.98 -3.38
CA ASP A 122 -8.17 5.33 -2.47
C ASP A 122 -7.58 5.23 -1.05
N GLY A 123 -8.45 5.06 -0.05
CA GLY A 123 -8.11 4.83 1.33
C GLY A 123 -8.37 3.39 1.78
N ARG A 124 -7.53 2.88 2.68
CA ARG A 124 -7.71 1.56 3.29
C ARG A 124 -7.52 1.59 4.78
N HIS A 125 -8.54 1.15 5.53
CA HIS A 125 -8.41 0.94 6.97
C HIS A 125 -7.52 -0.27 7.28
N ILE A 126 -6.53 -0.04 8.14
CA ILE A 126 -5.61 -1.04 8.70
C ILE A 126 -5.93 -1.21 10.20
N PRO A 127 -6.17 -2.44 10.67
CA PRO A 127 -6.57 -2.69 12.05
C PRO A 127 -5.43 -2.47 13.04
N ILE A 128 -5.73 -1.71 14.09
CA ILE A 128 -4.83 -1.45 15.21
C ILE A 128 -5.52 -1.76 16.53
N SER A 129 -4.73 -2.00 17.58
CA SER A 129 -5.27 -1.97 18.94
C SER A 129 -5.73 -0.56 19.31
N ALA A 130 -6.71 -0.48 20.21
CA ALA A 130 -7.18 0.80 20.72
C ALA A 130 -5.99 1.58 21.29
N PRO A 131 -5.70 2.79 20.78
CA PRO A 131 -4.62 3.58 21.33
C PRO A 131 -5.00 4.04 22.74
N LYS A 132 -3.98 4.21 23.60
CA LYS A 132 -4.19 4.65 24.99
C LYS A 132 -4.83 6.03 25.04
N ASP A 133 -4.43 6.89 24.12
CA ASP A 133 -4.93 8.26 23.97
C ASP A 133 -5.78 8.38 22.71
N GLN A 134 -6.83 9.20 22.76
CA GLN A 134 -7.66 9.55 21.60
C GLN A 134 -8.29 8.35 20.86
N ALA A 135 -8.60 7.25 21.57
CA ALA A 135 -9.18 6.03 20.98
C ALA A 135 -10.41 6.30 20.08
N ILE A 136 -11.26 7.26 20.46
CA ILE A 136 -12.46 7.65 19.71
C ILE A 136 -12.13 8.11 18.28
N SER A 137 -10.99 8.77 18.07
CA SER A 137 -10.57 9.25 16.74
C SER A 137 -10.21 8.10 15.80
N TYR A 138 -9.76 6.97 16.34
CA TYR A 138 -9.35 5.80 15.57
C TYR A 138 -10.49 4.79 15.38
N TYR A 139 -11.61 4.97 16.07
CA TYR A 139 -12.79 4.13 15.91
C TYR A 139 -13.54 4.49 14.63
N ASN A 140 -13.55 3.57 13.66
CA ASN A 140 -14.14 3.80 12.35
C ASN A 140 -15.65 3.52 12.33
N TYR A 141 -16.29 3.87 11.21
CA TYR A 141 -17.73 3.66 10.99
C TYR A 141 -18.14 2.17 10.96
N LYS A 142 -17.18 1.24 10.82
CA LYS A 142 -17.41 -0.21 10.85
C LYS A 142 -17.31 -0.81 12.26
N GLY A 143 -17.10 0.01 13.29
CA GLY A 143 -17.09 -0.44 14.68
C GLY A 143 -15.76 -1.04 15.16
N TRP A 144 -14.64 -0.70 14.53
CA TRP A 144 -13.31 -1.15 14.99
C TRP A 144 -12.22 -0.07 14.86
N TYR A 145 -11.13 -0.23 15.61
CA TYR A 145 -10.03 0.72 15.64
C TYR A 145 -9.08 0.54 14.44
N SER A 146 -8.81 1.63 13.73
CA SER A 146 -7.98 1.60 12.53
C SER A 146 -7.19 2.87 12.30
N ILE A 147 -6.08 2.72 11.57
CA ILE A 147 -5.43 3.82 10.85
C ILE A 147 -5.75 3.69 9.36
N VAL A 148 -5.68 4.78 8.62
CA VAL A 148 -5.90 4.77 7.17
C VAL A 148 -4.55 4.75 6.44
N LEU A 149 -4.42 3.82 5.49
CA LEU A 149 -3.45 3.86 4.38
C LEU A 149 -4.14 4.56 3.21
N PHE A 150 -3.79 5.80 2.97
CA PHE A 150 -4.25 6.59 1.84
C PHE A 150 -3.19 6.56 0.75
N ALA A 151 -3.53 6.19 -0.48
CA ALA A 151 -2.51 5.98 -1.50
C ALA A 151 -2.96 6.31 -2.92
N VAL A 152 -1.98 6.64 -3.76
CA VAL A 152 -2.13 6.69 -5.21
C VAL A 152 -1.35 5.54 -5.84
N VAL A 153 -2.01 4.81 -6.73
CA VAL A 153 -1.48 3.63 -7.40
C VAL A 153 -1.51 3.83 -8.91
N ASP A 154 -0.41 3.48 -9.58
CA ASP A 154 -0.33 3.53 -11.04
C ASP A 154 -0.96 2.30 -11.71
N CYS A 155 -1.05 2.31 -13.04
CA CYS A 155 -1.62 1.22 -13.84
C CYS A 155 -0.91 -0.14 -13.68
N ARG A 156 0.28 -0.18 -13.07
CA ARG A 156 1.08 -1.40 -12.83
C ARG A 156 1.03 -1.85 -11.38
N TYR A 157 0.06 -1.39 -10.61
CA TYR A 157 -0.14 -1.72 -9.19
C TYR A 157 1.02 -1.26 -8.29
N ARG A 158 1.76 -0.22 -8.68
CA ARG A 158 2.83 0.37 -7.86
C ARG A 158 2.28 1.58 -7.12
N PHE A 159 2.62 1.69 -5.85
CA PHE A 159 2.27 2.84 -5.02
C PHE A 159 3.19 4.01 -5.37
N ILE A 160 2.65 5.07 -5.95
CA ILE A 160 3.41 6.28 -6.30
C ILE A 160 3.26 7.39 -5.24
N TYR A 161 2.29 7.25 -4.36
CA TYR A 161 2.11 8.10 -3.19
C TYR A 161 1.46 7.31 -2.06
N THR A 162 1.89 7.58 -0.83
CA THR A 162 1.26 7.03 0.38
C THR A 162 1.25 8.08 1.49
N SER A 163 0.14 8.16 2.20
CA SER A 163 0.01 8.81 3.50
C SER A 163 -0.62 7.80 4.46
N VAL A 164 0.05 7.52 5.57
CA VAL A 164 -0.36 6.45 6.50
C VAL A 164 -0.45 7.02 7.90
N GLY A 165 -1.44 6.56 8.66
CA GLY A 165 -1.56 6.86 10.09
C GLY A 165 -2.71 7.80 10.43
N SER A 166 -3.44 8.31 9.43
CA SER A 166 -4.64 9.11 9.69
C SER A 166 -5.65 8.30 10.51
N PRO A 167 -6.32 8.93 11.50
CA PRO A 167 -7.30 8.23 12.33
C PRO A 167 -8.44 7.62 11.51
N GLY A 168 -8.87 6.41 11.87
CA GLY A 168 -9.90 5.65 11.16
C GLY A 168 -11.29 6.28 11.11
N ARG A 169 -11.56 7.33 11.87
CA ARG A 169 -12.81 8.10 11.76
C ARG A 169 -12.79 9.08 10.59
N ASN A 170 -11.60 9.47 10.11
CA ASN A 170 -11.48 10.41 9.00
C ASN A 170 -11.91 9.74 7.69
N ASN A 171 -12.64 10.48 6.87
CA ASN A 171 -12.94 10.05 5.50
C ASN A 171 -11.79 10.41 4.56
N ASP A 172 -11.75 9.76 3.40
CA ASP A 172 -10.64 9.92 2.45
C ASP A 172 -10.56 11.33 1.87
N SER A 173 -11.69 12.00 1.73
CA SER A 173 -11.76 13.43 1.36
C SER A 173 -11.01 14.33 2.35
N TYR A 174 -11.22 14.13 3.66
CA TYR A 174 -10.53 14.87 4.70
C TYR A 174 -9.03 14.57 4.69
N ILE A 175 -8.65 13.31 4.47
CA ILE A 175 -7.23 12.92 4.38
C ILE A 175 -6.58 13.59 3.18
N LEU A 176 -7.22 13.55 2.00
CA LEU A 176 -6.73 14.25 0.81
C LEU A 176 -6.50 15.73 1.09
N GLN A 177 -7.45 16.42 1.73
CA GLN A 177 -7.35 17.86 2.02
C GLN A 177 -6.17 18.22 2.93
N ASN A 178 -5.76 17.31 3.82
CA ASN A 178 -4.65 17.50 4.75
C ASN A 178 -3.35 16.81 4.31
N SER A 179 -3.33 16.24 3.10
CA SER A 179 -2.19 15.50 2.57
C SER A 179 -1.27 16.38 1.71
N SER A 180 0.00 15.99 1.61
CA SER A 180 0.94 16.60 0.65
C SER A 180 0.57 16.34 -0.81
N LEU A 181 -0.33 15.37 -1.07
CA LEU A 181 -0.86 15.12 -2.41
C LEU A 181 -1.69 16.31 -2.92
N LYS A 182 -2.49 16.96 -2.06
CA LYS A 182 -3.27 18.13 -2.46
C LYS A 182 -2.36 19.24 -3.01
N ALA A 183 -1.33 19.61 -2.25
CA ALA A 183 -0.35 20.60 -2.69
C ALA A 183 0.35 20.18 -3.99
N THR A 184 0.55 18.88 -4.21
CA THR A 184 1.13 18.35 -5.45
C THR A 184 0.18 18.47 -6.64
N LEU A 185 -1.11 18.19 -6.45
CA LEU A 185 -2.15 18.33 -7.49
C LEU A 185 -2.39 19.79 -7.88
N GLU A 186 -2.21 20.72 -6.95
CA GLU A 186 -2.33 22.17 -7.20
C GLU A 186 -1.10 22.76 -7.94
N LEU A 187 -0.04 21.98 -8.16
CA LEU A 187 1.08 22.42 -8.98
C LEU A 187 0.65 22.57 -10.44
N ASN A 188 1.04 23.68 -11.06
CA ASN A 188 0.85 23.96 -12.49
C ASN A 188 1.51 22.94 -13.45
N LEU A 189 2.15 21.88 -12.93
CA LEU A 189 2.71 20.79 -13.71
C LEU A 189 1.63 19.98 -14.44
N PHE A 190 0.49 19.74 -13.78
CA PHE A 190 -0.61 18.97 -14.36
C PHE A 190 -1.27 19.69 -15.55
N ASN A 191 -1.31 21.02 -15.50
CA ASN A 191 -1.83 21.87 -16.58
C ASN A 191 -0.86 22.02 -17.77
N LYS A 192 0.44 21.79 -17.55
CA LYS A 192 1.48 21.86 -18.61
C LYS A 192 1.58 20.57 -19.43
N CYS A 193 1.03 19.47 -18.90
CA CYS A 193 1.01 18.19 -19.59
C CYS A 193 -0.21 18.18 -20.52
N CYS A 194 0.03 17.97 -21.82
CA CYS A 194 -0.96 17.98 -22.91
C CYS A 194 -1.44 19.37 -23.35
N LYS A 195 -0.65 20.03 -24.20
CA LYS A 195 -1.02 21.29 -24.88
C LYS A 195 -2.23 21.17 -25.81
N ASP A 196 -2.61 19.95 -26.20
CA ASP A 196 -3.65 19.67 -27.20
C ASP A 196 -4.90 18.98 -26.62
N SER A 197 -4.98 18.78 -25.29
CA SER A 197 -6.13 18.15 -24.63
C SER A 197 -6.96 19.18 -23.87
N LEU A 198 -8.30 19.12 -24.01
CA LEU A 198 -9.23 19.93 -23.22
C LEU A 198 -9.27 19.52 -21.74
N VAL A 199 -8.83 18.29 -21.43
CA VAL A 199 -8.82 17.74 -20.07
C VAL A 199 -7.37 17.68 -19.58
N PRO A 200 -7.05 18.34 -18.45
CA PRO A 200 -5.71 18.24 -17.86
C PRO A 200 -5.49 16.86 -17.25
N LEU A 201 -4.23 16.56 -16.91
CA LEU A 201 -3.94 15.33 -16.17
C LEU A 201 -4.69 15.27 -14.84
N CYS A 202 -5.17 14.08 -14.50
CA CYS A 202 -5.95 13.85 -13.30
C CYS A 202 -5.62 12.52 -12.63
N LEU A 203 -6.11 12.37 -11.39
CA LEU A 203 -6.30 11.10 -10.71
C LEU A 203 -7.77 10.69 -10.80
N ILE A 204 -8.03 9.40 -10.60
CA ILE A 204 -9.40 8.90 -10.41
C ILE A 204 -9.60 8.41 -8.97
N GLY A 205 -10.70 8.80 -8.35
CA GLY A 205 -11.09 8.39 -7.00
C GLY A 205 -12.47 7.73 -6.99
N ASP A 206 -12.88 7.27 -5.82
CA ASP A 206 -14.24 6.83 -5.57
C ASP A 206 -15.25 7.99 -5.46
N SER A 207 -16.51 7.67 -5.18
CA SER A 207 -17.60 8.67 -5.09
C SER A 207 -17.50 9.61 -3.89
N VAL A 208 -16.78 9.23 -2.82
CA VAL A 208 -16.68 10.02 -1.59
C VAL A 208 -15.70 11.18 -1.73
N PHE A 209 -14.79 11.12 -2.70
CA PHE A 209 -13.89 12.22 -3.03
C PHE A 209 -14.62 13.47 -3.58
N PRO A 210 -14.06 14.67 -3.43
CA PRO A 210 -14.54 15.84 -4.16
C PRO A 210 -14.15 15.74 -5.64
N LEU A 211 -15.02 16.23 -6.53
CA LEU A 211 -14.64 16.46 -7.92
C LEU A 211 -13.77 17.73 -7.97
N THR A 212 -12.57 17.62 -8.54
CA THR A 212 -11.67 18.75 -8.76
C THR A 212 -11.08 18.71 -10.18
N LEU A 213 -10.33 19.74 -10.57
CA LEU A 213 -9.65 19.78 -11.87
C LEU A 213 -8.70 18.58 -12.09
N HIS A 214 -8.11 18.05 -11.00
CA HIS A 214 -7.12 16.98 -11.05
C HIS A 214 -7.56 15.71 -10.32
N LEU A 215 -8.84 15.60 -9.94
CA LEU A 215 -9.42 14.40 -9.33
C LEU A 215 -10.82 14.17 -9.86
N LEU A 216 -10.96 13.14 -10.69
CA LEU A 216 -12.24 12.68 -11.23
C LEU A 216 -12.87 11.62 -10.33
N LYS A 217 -14.19 11.56 -10.34
CA LYS A 217 -14.99 10.58 -9.61
C LYS A 217 -16.21 10.17 -10.44
N PRO A 218 -16.83 9.01 -10.17
CA PRO A 218 -18.01 8.59 -10.91
C PRO A 218 -19.18 9.56 -10.68
N TYR A 219 -20.08 9.64 -11.66
CA TYR A 219 -21.38 10.29 -11.49
C TYR A 219 -22.18 9.58 -10.39
N PRO A 220 -22.93 10.32 -9.56
CA PRO A 220 -23.74 9.74 -8.49
C PRO A 220 -24.80 8.76 -9.03
N GLU A 221 -24.88 7.56 -8.45
CA GLU A 221 -25.82 6.51 -8.88
C GLU A 221 -27.29 6.80 -8.53
N ASN A 222 -27.53 7.75 -7.62
CA ASN A 222 -28.88 8.18 -7.23
C ASN A 222 -29.56 9.10 -8.26
N LEU A 223 -28.92 9.35 -9.40
CA LEU A 223 -29.45 10.14 -10.50
C LEU A 223 -29.83 9.24 -11.67
N VAL A 224 -30.82 9.67 -12.46
CA VAL A 224 -31.10 9.04 -13.76
C VAL A 224 -29.94 9.37 -14.71
N LEU A 225 -28.99 8.45 -14.82
CA LEU A 225 -27.80 8.62 -15.64
C LEU A 225 -28.12 8.39 -17.13
N SER A 226 -27.60 9.27 -17.97
CA SER A 226 -27.56 9.04 -19.42
C SER A 226 -26.66 7.85 -19.76
N GLU A 227 -26.82 7.28 -20.95
CA GLU A 227 -25.99 6.14 -21.38
C GLU A 227 -24.49 6.50 -21.43
N ILE A 228 -24.17 7.73 -21.79
CA ILE A 228 -22.79 8.24 -21.79
C ILE A 228 -22.22 8.28 -20.37
N GLN A 229 -23.01 8.74 -19.39
CA GLN A 229 -22.61 8.80 -17.97
C GLN A 229 -22.43 7.40 -17.38
N LYS A 230 -23.33 6.46 -17.72
CA LYS A 230 -23.19 5.05 -17.33
C LYS A 230 -21.91 4.43 -17.89
N ASN A 231 -21.63 4.67 -19.18
CA ASN A 231 -20.41 4.19 -19.82
C ASN A 231 -19.16 4.81 -19.17
N PHE A 232 -19.18 6.11 -18.88
CA PHE A 232 -18.10 6.78 -18.14
C PHE A 232 -17.86 6.14 -16.77
N ASN A 233 -18.91 5.94 -15.97
CA ASN A 233 -18.82 5.29 -14.66
C ASN A 233 -18.24 3.88 -14.79
N LYS A 234 -18.67 3.10 -15.79
CA LYS A 234 -18.16 1.76 -16.04
C LYS A 234 -16.65 1.76 -16.31
N ILE A 235 -16.16 2.66 -17.17
CA ILE A 235 -14.74 2.77 -17.51
C ILE A 235 -13.93 3.26 -16.30
N LEU A 236 -14.40 4.33 -15.62
CA LEU A 236 -13.74 4.89 -14.44
C LEU A 236 -13.64 3.84 -13.33
N CYS A 237 -14.75 3.20 -12.96
CA CYS A 237 -14.77 2.17 -11.93
C CYS A 237 -13.89 0.98 -12.33
N GLY A 238 -13.89 0.58 -13.60
CA GLY A 238 -13.01 -0.46 -14.13
C GLY A 238 -11.53 -0.13 -13.94
N ALA A 239 -11.11 1.08 -14.32
CA ALA A 239 -9.73 1.54 -14.14
C ALA A 239 -9.36 1.70 -12.66
N ARG A 240 -10.28 2.20 -11.82
CA ARG A 240 -10.06 2.41 -10.38
C ARG A 240 -9.71 1.13 -9.65
N ARG A 241 -10.21 -0.05 -10.09
CA ARG A 241 -9.88 -1.36 -9.49
C ARG A 241 -8.39 -1.62 -9.32
N VAL A 242 -7.52 -0.94 -10.06
CA VAL A 242 -6.06 -1.04 -9.90
C VAL A 242 -5.60 -0.73 -8.46
N VAL A 243 -6.19 0.25 -7.78
CA VAL A 243 -5.81 0.63 -6.41
C VAL A 243 -6.28 -0.41 -5.40
N GLU A 244 -7.51 -0.89 -5.53
CA GLU A 244 -8.09 -1.95 -4.69
C GLU A 244 -7.30 -3.25 -4.81
N ASN A 245 -6.93 -3.62 -6.04
CA ASN A 245 -6.11 -4.77 -6.34
C ASN A 245 -4.69 -4.61 -5.78
N ALA A 246 -4.10 -3.41 -5.78
CA ALA A 246 -2.81 -3.16 -5.17
C ALA A 246 -2.86 -3.33 -3.65
N PHE A 247 -3.90 -2.83 -2.96
CA PHE A 247 -4.12 -3.13 -1.55
C PHE A 247 -4.28 -4.64 -1.30
N GLY A 248 -5.05 -5.33 -2.16
CA GLY A 248 -5.20 -6.79 -2.10
C GLY A 248 -3.86 -7.52 -2.23
N ARG A 249 -2.98 -7.08 -3.14
CA ARG A 249 -1.62 -7.64 -3.32
C ARG A 249 -0.74 -7.43 -2.08
N VAL A 250 -0.77 -6.25 -1.46
CA VAL A 250 -0.04 -5.98 -0.21
C VAL A 250 -0.54 -6.89 0.91
N LYS A 251 -1.87 -7.02 1.07
CA LYS A 251 -2.48 -7.91 2.07
C LYS A 251 -2.13 -9.38 1.83
N ALA A 252 -2.08 -9.82 0.57
CA ALA A 252 -1.74 -11.18 0.22
C ALA A 252 -0.28 -11.53 0.55
N ARG A 253 0.65 -10.58 0.33
CA ARG A 253 2.08 -10.74 0.67
C ARG A 253 2.34 -10.60 2.16
N PHE A 254 1.86 -9.53 2.75
CA PHE A 254 2.22 -9.13 4.11
C PHE A 254 0.98 -9.21 4.99
N ARG A 255 0.73 -10.41 5.53
CA ARG A 255 -0.47 -10.69 6.31
C ARG A 255 -0.55 -9.86 7.60
N VAL A 256 0.56 -9.30 8.07
CA VAL A 256 0.58 -8.37 9.21
C VAL A 256 -0.40 -7.21 9.05
N VAL A 257 -0.63 -6.71 7.82
CA VAL A 257 -1.59 -5.60 7.59
C VAL A 257 -3.06 -6.04 7.69
N CYS A 258 -3.32 -7.34 7.79
CA CYS A 258 -4.66 -7.90 7.96
C CYS A 258 -5.00 -8.14 9.44
N LYS A 259 -4.01 -8.18 10.32
CA LYS A 259 -4.20 -8.45 11.76
C LYS A 259 -4.10 -7.16 12.55
N ARG A 260 -4.86 -7.12 13.64
CA ARG A 260 -4.77 -6.05 14.63
C ARG A 260 -3.34 -5.90 15.13
N MET A 261 -2.72 -4.76 14.82
CA MET A 261 -1.35 -4.48 15.27
C MET A 261 -1.35 -4.07 16.75
N GLU A 262 -0.56 -4.78 17.55
CA GLU A 262 -0.40 -4.55 18.99
C GLU A 262 0.87 -3.74 19.26
N CYS A 263 0.98 -2.59 18.61
CA CYS A 263 2.04 -1.60 18.78
C CYS A 263 1.46 -0.18 18.81
N ASP A 264 2.31 0.80 19.09
CA ASP A 264 1.90 2.20 18.98
C ASP A 264 1.61 2.60 17.53
N ILE A 265 0.82 3.66 17.35
CA ILE A 265 0.37 4.14 16.04
C ILE A 265 1.54 4.52 15.13
N ASN A 266 2.62 5.09 15.67
CA ASN A 266 3.77 5.51 14.87
C ASN A 266 4.48 4.29 14.30
N PHE A 267 4.68 3.25 15.10
CA PHE A 267 5.29 2.03 14.61
C PHE A 267 4.35 1.24 13.69
N ALA A 268 3.04 1.21 13.95
CA ALA A 268 2.05 0.62 13.03
C ALA A 268 2.10 1.29 11.65
N THR A 269 2.20 2.63 11.63
CA THR A 269 2.37 3.42 10.40
C THR A 269 3.63 3.01 9.63
N ARG A 270 4.75 2.82 10.34
CA ARG A 270 6.01 2.38 9.73
C ARG A 270 5.95 0.93 9.22
N ILE A 271 5.25 0.03 9.90
CA ILE A 271 5.00 -1.34 9.40
C ILE A 271 4.28 -1.28 8.04
N VAL A 272 3.20 -0.49 7.95
CA VAL A 272 2.40 -0.38 6.72
C VAL A 272 3.22 0.24 5.58
N ASN A 273 3.96 1.32 5.84
CA ASN A 273 4.87 1.92 4.86
C ASN A 273 5.95 0.94 4.38
N ALA A 274 6.52 0.12 5.29
CA ALA A 274 7.47 -0.91 4.92
C ALA A 274 6.82 -1.97 4.01
N CYS A 275 5.60 -2.43 4.33
CA CYS A 275 4.88 -3.40 3.49
C CYS A 275 4.61 -2.87 2.08
N VAL A 276 4.18 -1.61 1.95
CA VAL A 276 3.97 -0.97 0.65
C VAL A 276 5.28 -0.81 -0.12
N THR A 277 6.35 -0.39 0.56
CA THR A 277 7.70 -0.27 -0.04
C THR A 277 8.20 -1.60 -0.56
N LEU A 278 8.12 -2.65 0.26
CA LEU A 278 8.54 -4.00 -0.12
C LEU A 278 7.71 -4.54 -1.29
N HIS A 279 6.40 -4.25 -1.34
CA HIS A 279 5.57 -4.60 -2.49
C HIS A 279 6.04 -3.91 -3.78
N ASN A 280 6.38 -2.61 -3.72
CA ASN A 280 6.92 -1.91 -4.88
C ASN A 280 8.27 -2.48 -5.33
N ILE A 281 9.14 -2.87 -4.40
CA ILE A 281 10.41 -3.54 -4.70
C ILE A 281 10.14 -4.89 -5.38
N CYS A 282 9.21 -5.70 -4.86
CA CYS A 282 8.79 -6.94 -5.51
C CYS A 282 8.32 -6.68 -6.95
N LYS A 283 7.54 -5.61 -7.16
CA LYS A 283 7.09 -5.19 -8.49
C LYS A 283 8.23 -4.74 -9.41
N TYR A 284 9.30 -4.16 -8.86
CA TYR A 284 10.48 -3.75 -9.61
C TYR A 284 11.32 -4.95 -10.08
N TYR A 285 11.39 -6.01 -9.28
CA TYR A 285 12.12 -7.24 -9.58
C TYR A 285 11.25 -8.34 -10.22
N ASP A 286 10.08 -7.98 -10.76
CA ASP A 286 9.10 -8.92 -11.34
C ASP A 286 8.80 -10.14 -10.45
N ASP A 287 8.86 -9.93 -9.14
CA ASP A 287 8.44 -10.91 -8.17
C ASP A 287 6.91 -10.91 -8.12
N ILE A 288 6.28 -11.94 -8.67
CA ILE A 288 4.83 -12.08 -8.75
C ILE A 288 4.30 -12.88 -7.55
N ILE A 289 3.32 -12.36 -6.83
CA ILE A 289 2.55 -13.17 -5.88
C ILE A 289 1.38 -13.83 -6.63
N ILE A 290 1.26 -15.14 -6.50
CA ILE A 290 0.08 -15.87 -6.93
C ILE A 290 -0.98 -15.63 -5.87
N ILE A 291 -2.10 -15.01 -6.25
CA ILE A 291 -3.17 -14.68 -5.32
C ILE A 291 -4.36 -15.59 -5.63
N GLU A 292 -4.28 -16.85 -5.19
CA GLU A 292 -5.42 -17.77 -5.26
C GLU A 292 -6.62 -17.22 -4.46
N SER A 293 -6.38 -16.49 -3.37
CA SER A 293 -7.42 -15.99 -2.47
C SER A 293 -8.20 -14.75 -2.95
N LEU A 294 -7.79 -14.06 -4.02
CA LEU A 294 -8.55 -12.91 -4.56
C LEU A 294 -9.70 -13.35 -5.48
N MET A 295 -9.66 -14.61 -5.95
CA MET A 295 -10.76 -15.21 -6.70
C MET A 295 -12.03 -15.37 -5.85
N HIS A 296 -11.89 -15.61 -4.54
CA HIS A 296 -13.05 -15.85 -3.65
C HIS A 296 -13.70 -14.56 -3.10
N HIS A 297 -12.93 -13.51 -2.82
CA HIS A 297 -13.52 -12.21 -2.44
C HIS A 297 -14.25 -11.50 -3.59
N HIS A 298 -14.04 -11.97 -4.82
CA HIS A 298 -14.77 -11.52 -6.00
C HIS A 298 -16.26 -11.90 -5.98
N TYR A 299 -16.64 -12.93 -5.19
CA TYR A 299 -18.04 -13.34 -5.01
C TYR A 299 -18.70 -12.67 -3.79
N ASP A 300 -17.97 -12.49 -2.69
CA ASP A 300 -18.54 -11.90 -1.45
C ASP A 300 -18.90 -10.42 -1.60
N SER A 301 -18.14 -9.68 -2.42
CA SER A 301 -18.41 -8.25 -2.68
C SER A 301 -19.62 -8.03 -3.60
N LEU A 302 -20.01 -9.03 -4.40
CA LEU A 302 -21.26 -9.02 -5.17
C LEU A 302 -22.46 -9.46 -4.31
N ALA A 303 -22.23 -10.31 -3.30
CA ALA A 303 -23.29 -10.80 -2.40
C ALA A 303 -23.67 -9.80 -1.30
N LEU A 304 -22.75 -8.95 -0.86
CA LEU A 304 -23.01 -7.92 0.16
C LEU A 304 -23.63 -6.62 -0.40
N GLY A 305 -23.75 -6.49 -1.73
CA GLY A 305 -24.42 -5.36 -2.39
C GLY A 305 -25.93 -5.53 -2.58
N THR A 306 -26.49 -6.68 -2.19
CA THR A 306 -27.91 -7.04 -2.44
C THR A 306 -28.73 -7.26 -1.17
N MET A 307 -28.25 -6.85 0.01
CA MET A 307 -28.90 -7.18 1.29
C MET A 307 -29.20 -6.01 2.24
N ASP A 308 -29.24 -4.76 1.75
CA ASP A 308 -29.78 -3.63 2.51
C ASP A 308 -30.80 -2.86 1.65
N GLN A 309 -31.97 -3.46 1.44
CA GLN A 309 -33.22 -2.77 1.13
C GLN A 309 -34.37 -3.46 1.86
N GLU A 310 -34.57 -3.07 3.11
CA GLU A 310 -35.88 -2.91 3.78
C GLU A 310 -35.79 -1.77 4.80
#